data_AF-A0A699W5C2-F1
#
_entry.id   AF-A0A699W5C2-F1
#
_cell.length_a   1.000
_cell.length_b   1.000
_cell.length_c   1.000
_cell.angle_alpha   90.00
_cell.angle_beta   90.00
_cell.angle_gamma   90.00
#
_symmetry.space_group_name_H-M   'P 1'
#
loop_
_entity.id
_entity.type
_entity.pdbx_description
1 polymer ?
#
loop_
_entity_poly.entity_id
_entity_poly.type
_entity_poly.pdbx_seq_one_letter_code
_entity_poly.pdbx_strand_id
1 'polypeptide(L)'
;MESLADKAILSGAENRPLMLEKDMYDSWRSRMEMYMLNRQHGRIILESVEHGPLIWPSVTEDGVTRLKKYSELSSAEATKSDCDVKATNIILQALPLEIYALV
;
A
#
# COMPACT_ATOMS: atom_id res chain seq x y z
N MET A 1 -36.59 20.99 -1.27
CA MET A 1 -35.26 21.48 -1.67
C MET A 1 -34.52 21.69 -0.37
N GLU A 2 -33.86 20.65 0.13
CA GLU A 2 -33.14 20.69 1.42
C GLU A 2 -31.89 21.56 1.27
N SER A 3 -31.61 22.37 2.31
CA SER A 3 -30.54 23.36 2.28
C SER A 3 -29.19 22.74 2.65
N LEU A 4 -28.09 23.37 2.20
CA LEU A 4 -26.72 22.96 2.55
C LEU A 4 -26.49 22.92 4.08
N ALA A 5 -27.30 23.63 4.85
CA ALA A 5 -27.26 23.64 6.32
C ALA A 5 -27.89 22.39 6.95
N ASP A 6 -28.86 21.74 6.29
CA ASP A 6 -29.54 20.56 6.84
C ASP A 6 -28.66 19.30 6.82
N LYS A 7 -27.59 19.29 6.00
CA LYS A 7 -26.56 18.23 6.02
C LYS A 7 -25.55 18.40 7.15
N ALA A 8 -25.39 19.59 7.71
CA ALA A 8 -24.40 19.86 8.74
C ALA A 8 -24.86 19.41 10.15
N ILE A 9 -26.17 19.29 10.39
CA ILE A 9 -26.69 18.93 11.73
C ILE A 9 -26.56 17.42 12.03
N LEU A 10 -26.25 16.58 11.03
CA LEU A 10 -25.88 15.18 11.22
C LEU A 10 -24.36 14.96 11.38
N SER A 11 -23.52 15.99 11.25
CA SER A 11 -22.05 15.85 11.37
C SER A 11 -21.58 15.94 12.84
N GLY A 12 -22.12 15.07 13.69
CA GLY A 12 -21.57 14.81 15.02
C GLY A 12 -20.26 14.01 15.01
N ALA A 13 -19.31 14.36 14.14
CA ALA A 13 -18.01 13.69 14.04
C ALA A 13 -16.94 14.54 13.32
N GLU A 14 -16.58 15.72 13.84
CA GLU A 14 -15.45 16.54 13.36
C GLU A 14 -14.05 15.91 13.62
N ASN A 15 -13.95 14.60 13.86
CA ASN A 15 -12.68 13.91 14.10
C ASN A 15 -12.55 12.58 13.32
N ARG A 16 -13.40 12.34 12.30
CA ARG A 16 -13.19 11.19 11.42
C ARG A 16 -12.26 11.60 10.28
N PRO A 17 -11.19 10.81 9.99
CA PRO A 17 -10.42 11.01 8.78
C PRO A 17 -11.36 11.02 7.57
N LEU A 18 -11.27 12.07 6.74
CA LEU A 18 -12.10 12.25 5.54
C LEU A 18 -12.03 11.06 4.56
N MET A 19 -11.06 10.16 4.72
CA MET A 19 -10.90 8.92 3.96
C MET A 19 -11.93 7.82 4.28
N LEU A 20 -12.83 8.00 5.26
CA LEU A 20 -13.84 7.00 5.63
C LEU A 20 -15.21 7.20 4.96
N GLU A 21 -15.39 8.26 4.17
CA GLU A 21 -16.58 8.37 3.31
C GLU A 21 -16.47 7.38 2.12
N LYS A 22 -17.52 6.59 1.90
CA LYS A 22 -17.51 5.43 0.98
C LYS A 22 -17.24 5.81 -0.47
N ASP A 23 -17.67 6.99 -0.88
CA ASP A 23 -17.43 7.59 -2.20
C ASP A 23 -15.99 8.15 -2.35
N MET A 24 -15.35 8.53 -1.25
CA MET A 24 -13.96 8.97 -1.22
C MET A 24 -12.96 7.82 -1.32
N TYR A 25 -13.34 6.61 -0.89
CA TYR A 25 -12.50 5.41 -1.00
C TYR A 25 -12.17 5.05 -2.45
N ASP A 26 -13.17 5.05 -3.34
CA ASP A 26 -12.95 4.74 -4.76
C ASP A 26 -12.07 5.80 -5.42
N SER A 27 -12.27 7.08 -5.08
CA SER A 27 -11.42 8.18 -5.56
C SER A 27 -9.98 8.05 -5.08
N TRP A 28 -9.78 7.74 -3.80
CA TRP A 28 -8.46 7.50 -3.22
C TRP A 28 -7.78 6.30 -3.88
N ARG A 29 -8.51 5.19 -4.06
CA ARG A 29 -8.02 3.97 -4.71
C ARG A 29 -7.54 4.27 -6.13
N SER A 30 -8.36 4.93 -6.95
CA SER A 30 -7.97 5.28 -8.33
C SER A 30 -6.75 6.21 -8.37
N ARG A 31 -6.62 7.16 -7.43
CA ARG A 31 -5.42 8.01 -7.35
C ARG A 31 -4.17 7.22 -6.98
N MET A 32 -4.30 6.27 -6.06
CA MET A 32 -3.20 5.40 -5.64
C MET A 32 -2.75 4.45 -6.76
N GLU A 33 -3.71 3.83 -7.46
CA GLU A 33 -3.44 2.99 -8.63
C GLU A 33 -2.69 3.78 -9.71
N MET A 34 -3.18 4.97 -10.07
CA MET A 34 -2.52 5.84 -11.04
C MET A 34 -1.14 6.28 -10.60
N TYR A 35 -0.96 6.62 -9.32
CA TYR A 35 0.34 7.00 -8.78
C TYR A 35 1.34 5.84 -8.87
N MET A 36 0.94 4.62 -8.48
CA MET A 36 1.80 3.43 -8.56
C MET A 36 2.16 3.10 -10.01
N LEU A 37 1.20 3.11 -10.92
CA LEU A 37 1.43 2.80 -12.34
C LEU A 37 2.38 3.79 -13.03
N ASN A 38 2.45 5.03 -12.54
CA ASN A 38 3.40 6.04 -13.03
C ASN A 38 4.83 5.90 -12.46
N ARG A 39 5.09 4.97 -11.55
CA ARG A 39 6.43 4.70 -11.01
C ARG A 39 7.18 3.66 -11.84
N GLN A 40 8.51 3.64 -11.70
CA GLN A 40 9.32 2.57 -12.25
C GLN A 40 8.89 1.22 -11.62
N HIS A 41 8.66 0.22 -12.48
CA HIS A 41 8.07 -1.08 -12.10
C HIS A 41 6.65 -0.95 -11.52
N GLY A 42 5.90 0.07 -11.92
CA GLY A 42 4.57 0.40 -11.36
C GLY A 42 3.57 -0.76 -11.34
N ARG A 43 3.54 -1.61 -12.38
CA ARG A 43 2.70 -2.82 -12.38
C ARG A 43 3.09 -3.80 -11.27
N ILE A 44 4.39 -4.01 -11.07
CA ILE A 44 4.90 -4.93 -10.05
C ILE A 44 4.55 -4.39 -8.65
N ILE A 45 4.66 -3.08 -8.46
CA ILE A 45 4.29 -2.41 -7.20
C ILE A 45 2.79 -2.56 -6.93
N LEU A 46 1.93 -2.32 -7.93
CA LEU A 46 0.49 -2.46 -7.79
C LEU A 46 0.09 -3.90 -7.43
N GLU A 47 0.62 -4.90 -8.15
CA GLU A 47 0.39 -6.31 -7.83
C GLU A 47 0.81 -6.67 -6.41
N SER A 48 1.93 -6.12 -5.92
CA SER A 48 2.40 -6.35 -4.55
C SER A 48 1.50 -5.70 -3.49
N VAL A 49 0.80 -4.61 -3.82
CA VAL A 49 -0.21 -4.02 -2.92
C VAL A 49 -1.49 -4.85 -2.91
N GLU A 50 -1.94 -5.32 -4.08
CA GLU A 50 -3.19 -6.09 -4.21
C GLU A 50 -3.08 -7.51 -3.63
N HIS A 51 -1.92 -8.15 -3.77
CA HIS A 51 -1.73 -9.55 -3.38
C HIS A 51 -0.79 -9.73 -2.18
N GLY A 52 -0.19 -8.65 -1.69
CA GLY A 52 0.80 -8.67 -0.63
C GLY A 52 2.23 -8.92 -1.13
N PRO A 53 3.23 -8.75 -0.24
CA PRO A 53 4.64 -8.95 -0.58
C PRO A 53 4.95 -10.40 -0.91
N LEU A 54 5.96 -10.61 -1.77
CA LEU A 54 6.42 -11.93 -2.16
C LEU A 54 6.96 -12.70 -0.95
N ILE A 55 6.76 -14.02 -0.95
CA ILE A 55 7.45 -14.92 -0.03
C ILE A 55 8.95 -14.84 -0.32
N TRP A 56 9.75 -14.57 0.72
CA TRP A 56 11.20 -14.51 0.58
C TRP A 56 11.76 -15.84 0.05
N PRO A 57 12.58 -15.83 -1.02
CA PRO A 57 13.01 -17.06 -1.65
C PRO A 57 13.98 -17.85 -0.76
N SER A 58 13.88 -19.17 -0.84
CA SER A 58 14.77 -20.11 -0.16
C SER A 58 15.65 -20.87 -1.15
N VAL A 59 16.77 -21.39 -0.65
CA VAL A 59 17.66 -22.31 -1.35
C VAL A 59 17.90 -23.54 -0.49
N THR A 60 17.95 -24.71 -1.12
CA THR A 60 18.34 -25.95 -0.46
C THR A 60 19.79 -26.24 -0.82
N GLU A 61 20.66 -26.23 0.20
CA GLU A 61 22.09 -26.50 0.08
C GLU A 61 22.39 -27.68 1.02
N ASP A 62 22.96 -28.76 0.47
CA ASP A 62 23.28 -29.99 1.20
C ASP A 62 22.11 -30.60 2.01
N GLY A 63 20.88 -30.49 1.47
CA GLY A 63 19.67 -31.00 2.11
C GLY A 63 19.09 -30.09 3.20
N VAL A 64 19.71 -28.94 3.47
CA VAL A 64 19.19 -27.93 4.39
C VAL A 64 18.57 -26.77 3.61
N THR A 65 17.30 -26.49 3.88
CA THR A 65 16.61 -25.33 3.27
C THR A 65 16.81 -24.09 4.14
N ARG A 66 17.43 -23.07 3.56
CA ARG A 66 17.62 -21.76 4.21
C ARG A 66 17.10 -20.64 3.31
N LEU A 67 16.75 -19.50 3.91
CA LEU A 67 16.45 -18.30 3.13
C LEU A 67 17.69 -17.81 2.39
N LYS A 68 17.52 -17.35 1.15
CA LYS A 68 18.60 -16.74 0.38
C LYS A 68 19.03 -15.42 1.01
N LYS A 69 20.32 -15.10 0.92
CA LYS A 69 20.81 -13.73 1.13
C LYS A 69 20.43 -12.86 -0.06
N TYR A 70 20.37 -11.54 0.13
CA TYR A 70 20.07 -10.61 -0.96
C TYR A 70 21.04 -10.76 -2.16
N SER A 71 22.32 -11.00 -1.89
CA SER A 71 23.35 -11.23 -2.93
C SER A 71 23.18 -12.54 -3.71
N GLU A 72 22.39 -13.49 -3.19
CA GLU A 72 22.08 -14.77 -3.82
C GLU A 72 20.77 -14.70 -4.63
N LEU A 73 20.08 -13.54 -4.63
CA LEU A 73 18.87 -13.32 -5.42
C LEU A 73 19.23 -13.17 -6.89
N SER A 74 18.39 -13.76 -7.75
CA SER A 74 18.36 -13.41 -9.15
C SER A 74 17.94 -11.94 -9.33
N SER A 75 18.27 -11.36 -10.48
CA SER A 75 17.86 -9.98 -10.81
C SER A 75 16.34 -9.77 -10.71
N ALA A 76 15.55 -10.79 -11.08
CA ALA A 76 14.10 -10.75 -10.99
C ALA A 76 13.60 -10.77 -9.53
N GLU A 77 14.16 -11.64 -8.68
CA GLU A 77 13.82 -11.72 -7.25
C GLU A 77 14.20 -10.41 -6.52
N ALA A 78 15.38 -9.86 -6.81
CA ALA A 78 15.83 -8.58 -6.25
C ALA A 78 14.91 -7.43 -6.67
N THR A 79 14.59 -7.33 -7.98
CA THR A 79 13.67 -6.31 -8.50
C THR A 79 12.29 -6.41 -7.83
N LYS A 80 11.76 -7.64 -7.65
CA LYS A 80 10.47 -7.86 -6.99
C LYS A 80 10.53 -7.46 -5.51
N SER A 81 11.58 -7.86 -4.78
CA SER A 81 11.79 -7.46 -3.39
C SER A 81 11.89 -5.95 -3.21
N ASP A 82 12.60 -5.25 -4.09
CA ASP A 82 12.69 -3.78 -4.07
C ASP A 82 11.32 -3.12 -4.32
N CYS A 83 10.50 -3.72 -5.20
CA CYS A 83 9.15 -3.26 -5.45
C CYS A 83 8.21 -3.50 -4.25
N ASP A 84 8.35 -4.61 -3.53
CA ASP A 84 7.58 -4.91 -2.32
C ASP A 84 7.89 -3.90 -1.20
N VAL A 85 9.17 -3.51 -1.05
CA VAL A 85 9.58 -2.46 -0.12
C VAL A 85 8.97 -1.12 -0.53
N LYS A 86 9.00 -0.77 -1.83
CA LYS A 86 8.36 0.46 -2.34
C LYS A 86 6.84 0.44 -2.12
N ALA A 87 6.17 -0.68 -2.37
CA ALA A 87 4.74 -0.85 -2.12
C ALA A 87 4.41 -0.59 -0.65
N THR A 88 5.18 -1.19 0.26
CA THR A 88 5.03 -0.98 1.71
C THR A 88 5.19 0.50 2.07
N ASN A 89 6.23 1.16 1.59
CA ASN A 89 6.45 2.59 1.84
C ASN A 89 5.32 3.47 1.30
N ILE A 90 4.77 3.14 0.12
CA ILE A 90 3.65 3.88 -0.48
C ILE A 90 2.38 3.69 0.36
N ILE A 91 2.09 2.47 0.80
CA ILE A 91 0.96 2.19 1.70
C ILE A 91 1.13 2.97 3.01
N LEU A 92 2.30 2.94 3.63
CA LEU A 92 2.57 3.64 4.88
C LEU A 92 2.47 5.17 4.75
N GLN A 93 2.83 5.74 3.59
CA GLN A 93 2.68 7.17 3.32
C GLN A 93 1.24 7.57 3.00
N ALA A 94 0.44 6.66 2.45
CA ALA A 94 -0.94 6.92 2.04
C ALA A 94 -1.97 6.59 3.13
N LEU A 95 -1.63 5.68 4.04
CA LEU A 95 -2.28 5.55 5.33
C LEU A 95 -1.96 6.85 6.09
N PRO A 96 -2.96 7.69 6.41
CA PRO A 96 -2.72 9.01 7.00
C PRO A 96 -1.77 8.92 8.20
N LEU A 97 -0.87 9.91 8.32
CA LEU A 97 0.02 10.16 9.47
C LEU A 97 -0.67 10.00 10.84
N GLU A 98 -2.00 10.06 10.88
CA GLU A 98 -2.88 9.91 12.05
C GLU A 98 -2.78 8.53 12.73
N ILE A 99 -2.44 7.45 12.02
CA ILE A 99 -2.22 6.14 12.68
C ILE A 99 -0.93 6.16 13.53
N TYR A 100 0.07 6.93 13.13
CA TYR A 100 1.32 7.10 13.90
C TYR A 100 1.23 8.18 14.99
N ALA A 101 0.25 9.08 14.91
CA ALA A 101 0.02 10.13 15.92
C ALA A 101 -0.75 9.65 17.16
N LEU A 102 -1.16 8.37 17.20
CA LEU A 102 -1.86 7.72 18.32
C LEU A 102 -0.91 6.99 19.30
N VAL A 103 0.41 7.18 19.19
CA VAL A 103 1.42 6.74 20.18
C VAL A 103 1.96 7.93 20.95
#